data_AF-A0A668VNW9-F1
#
_entry.id   AF-A0A668VNW9-F1
#
_cell.length_a   1.000
_cell.length_b   1.000
_cell.length_c   1.000
_cell.angle_alpha   90.00
_cell.angle_beta   90.00
_cell.angle_gamma   90.00
#
_symmetry.space_group_name_H-M   'P 1'
#
loop_
_entity.id
_entity.type
_entity.pdbx_description
1 polymer ?
#
loop_
_entity_poly.entity_id
_entity_poly.type
_entity_poly.pdbx_seq_one_letter_code
_entity_poly.pdbx_strand_id
1 'polypeptide(L)'
;MGKEKLHINIVVIGHVDSGKSTTTGHLIYKCGGIDKRTIEKFEKEAAEMGKGSFKYAWVLDKLKAERERGITIDISLWKFETSKYYVTIIDAPGHRDFIKNMITGTSQVCNMRIWCGRVQAGISKNGQTREHALLAYTLGVKQLIVGINKMDSTEPNYSQKRYEEIVKEVSTYIKKIGYNPDTVAFVPISGWNGDNMLEPSPNMTWFKGWKINRKEGNASGTTLLEALDAIQPPTRPTDKPLHTLGIKDRIGTVPVGRVETGLLKPGMVVTFAPVNVTTEVKSVEMHHEALSEALPGDNVGFNVKNVSVKDIRRGNVAGDSKNDPPQEAANFTAQVIILNHPGQISAGYAPVLDCHTAHIACKFAELKEKIDRRSGKKLEDNPKSLKSGDAAIVDMIPGKPMCVESFSEYPPLGEFK
;
A
#
# COMPACT_ATOMS: atom_id res chain seq x y z
N MET A 1 -27.10 -4.74 -18.34
CA MET A 1 -25.80 -5.29 -17.90
C MET A 1 -25.01 -4.14 -17.29
N GLY A 2 -24.92 -4.09 -15.96
CA GLY A 2 -24.14 -3.04 -15.28
C GLY A 2 -22.68 -3.21 -15.69
N LYS A 3 -22.03 -2.13 -16.15
CA LYS A 3 -20.61 -2.16 -16.50
C LYS A 3 -19.84 -2.71 -15.29
N GLU A 4 -19.07 -3.78 -15.46
CA GLU A 4 -18.17 -4.28 -14.43
C GLU A 4 -17.27 -3.13 -13.97
N LYS A 5 -17.44 -2.69 -12.72
CA LYS A 5 -16.64 -1.60 -12.16
C LYS A 5 -15.23 -2.14 -11.93
N LEU A 6 -14.23 -1.30 -12.21
CA LEU A 6 -12.83 -1.70 -12.02
C LEU A 6 -12.50 -1.77 -10.52
N HIS A 7 -11.78 -2.81 -10.11
CA HIS A 7 -11.30 -2.91 -8.73
C HIS A 7 -10.03 -2.07 -8.53
N ILE A 8 -10.06 -1.21 -7.50
CA ILE A 8 -8.92 -0.43 -7.04
C ILE A 8 -8.68 -0.65 -5.54
N ASN A 9 -7.42 -0.63 -5.15
CA ASN A 9 -7.02 -0.71 -3.75
C ASN A 9 -6.50 0.65 -3.31
N ILE A 10 -6.83 1.04 -2.07
CA ILE A 10 -6.48 2.31 -1.46
C ILE A 10 -5.95 2.05 -0.05
N VAL A 11 -4.90 2.76 0.35
CA VAL A 11 -4.39 2.73 1.73
C VAL A 11 -4.48 4.10 2.36
N VAL A 12 -5.03 4.20 3.56
CA VAL A 12 -5.12 5.48 4.27
C VAL A 12 -3.91 5.62 5.18
N ILE A 13 -3.18 6.74 5.06
CA ILE A 13 -1.95 6.98 5.82
C ILE A 13 -1.98 8.34 6.50
N GLY A 14 -1.24 8.45 7.61
CA GLY A 14 -1.46 9.59 8.48
C GLY A 14 -0.85 9.38 9.85
N HIS A 15 -0.61 10.47 10.55
CA HIS A 15 -0.24 10.43 11.96
C HIS A 15 -1.33 9.77 12.82
N VAL A 16 -1.00 9.27 14.03
CA VAL A 16 -1.98 8.64 14.95
C VAL A 16 -3.21 9.53 15.14
N ASP A 17 -3.01 10.81 15.45
CA ASP A 17 -4.10 11.74 15.77
C ASP A 17 -4.75 12.42 14.56
N SER A 18 -4.46 11.97 13.35
CA SER A 18 -4.97 12.65 12.17
C SER A 18 -6.39 12.29 11.78
N GLY A 19 -7.00 11.32 12.47
CA GLY A 19 -8.39 10.92 12.23
C GLY A 19 -8.59 10.04 10.99
N LYS A 20 -7.59 9.22 10.64
CA LYS A 20 -7.65 8.25 9.52
C LYS A 20 -8.87 7.34 9.65
N SER A 21 -8.95 6.60 10.75
CA SER A 21 -9.98 5.58 10.97
C SER A 21 -11.37 6.20 11.05
N THR A 22 -11.50 7.39 11.63
CA THR A 22 -12.76 8.15 11.61
C THR A 22 -13.18 8.51 10.19
N THR A 23 -12.25 9.02 9.37
CA THR A 23 -12.51 9.42 7.98
C THR A 23 -12.88 8.22 7.11
N THR A 24 -12.13 7.13 7.24
CA THR A 24 -12.38 5.87 6.54
C THR A 24 -13.71 5.24 6.95
N GLY A 25 -13.99 5.19 8.26
CA GLY A 25 -15.26 4.67 8.78
C GLY A 25 -16.45 5.49 8.31
N HIS A 26 -16.32 6.82 8.23
CA HIS A 26 -17.37 7.69 7.70
C HIS A 26 -17.61 7.43 6.20
N LEU A 27 -16.55 7.23 5.40
CA LEU A 27 -16.71 6.87 3.98
C LEU A 27 -17.46 5.56 3.82
N ILE A 28 -17.07 4.53 4.57
CA ILE A 28 -17.72 3.20 4.50
C ILE A 28 -19.19 3.30 4.95
N TYR A 29 -19.46 4.07 6.01
CA TYR A 29 -20.81 4.31 6.51
C TYR A 29 -21.69 4.97 5.45
N LYS A 30 -21.22 6.05 4.82
CA LYS A 30 -22.00 6.80 3.82
C LYS A 30 -22.09 6.11 2.47
N CYS A 31 -21.07 5.35 2.05
CA CYS A 31 -21.08 4.63 0.78
C CYS A 31 -21.78 3.26 0.87
N GLY A 32 -22.44 2.95 2.00
CA GLY A 32 -23.29 1.76 2.14
C GLY A 32 -22.53 0.43 2.19
N GLY A 33 -21.24 0.44 2.55
CA GLY A 33 -20.44 -0.79 2.64
C GLY A 33 -20.82 -1.70 3.81
N ILE A 34 -21.70 -1.26 4.72
CA ILE A 34 -22.12 -1.98 5.92
C ILE A 34 -23.63 -1.87 6.10
N ASP A 35 -24.25 -2.98 6.47
CA ASP A 35 -25.68 -3.06 6.77
C ASP A 35 -26.06 -2.20 8.00
N LYS A 36 -27.20 -1.50 7.91
CA LYS A 36 -27.68 -0.56 8.94
C LYS A 36 -27.80 -1.21 10.32
N ARG A 37 -28.21 -2.48 10.37
CA ARG A 37 -28.33 -3.26 11.62
C ARG A 37 -26.99 -3.47 12.32
N THR A 38 -25.93 -3.67 11.54
CA THR A 38 -24.57 -3.85 12.08
C THR A 38 -24.02 -2.53 12.61
N ILE A 39 -24.37 -1.42 11.96
CA ILE A 39 -23.98 -0.09 12.43
C ILE A 39 -24.64 0.20 13.78
N GLU A 40 -25.96 0.07 13.90
CA GLU A 40 -26.69 0.31 15.15
C GLU A 40 -26.13 -0.48 16.34
N LYS A 41 -25.72 -1.73 16.09
CA LYS A 41 -25.04 -2.56 17.09
C LYS A 41 -23.72 -1.92 17.56
N PHE A 42 -22.88 -1.45 16.65
CA PHE A 42 -21.62 -0.78 17.01
C PHE A 42 -21.84 0.58 17.68
N GLU A 43 -22.89 1.33 17.34
CA GLU A 43 -23.21 2.57 18.04
C GLU A 43 -23.54 2.31 19.51
N LYS A 44 -24.31 1.26 19.77
CA LYS A 44 -24.69 0.85 21.12
C LYS A 44 -23.49 0.36 21.93
N GLU A 45 -22.64 -0.50 21.35
CA GLU A 45 -21.40 -0.96 21.99
C GLU A 45 -20.45 0.20 22.32
N ALA A 46 -20.28 1.16 21.41
CA ALA A 46 -19.42 2.32 21.62
C ALA A 46 -19.95 3.25 22.73
N ALA A 47 -21.27 3.41 22.84
CA ALA A 47 -21.92 4.19 23.88
C ALA A 47 -21.79 3.52 25.26
N GLU A 48 -21.96 2.20 25.35
CA GLU A 48 -21.82 1.42 26.59
C GLU A 48 -20.40 1.49 27.17
N MET A 49 -19.36 1.63 26.33
CA MET A 49 -17.97 1.76 26.76
C MET A 49 -17.52 3.21 27.05
N GLY A 50 -18.45 4.19 27.03
CA GLY A 50 -18.15 5.59 27.32
C GLY A 50 -17.27 6.30 26.27
N LYS A 51 -17.05 5.66 25.11
CA LYS A 51 -16.26 6.19 23.97
C LYS A 51 -17.16 6.53 22.77
N GLY A 52 -18.33 7.11 23.02
CA GLY A 52 -19.30 7.48 21.98
C GLY A 52 -18.74 8.41 20.90
N SER A 53 -17.69 9.19 21.22
CA SER A 53 -16.97 10.05 20.28
C SER A 53 -16.14 9.29 19.23
N PHE A 54 -16.06 7.95 19.27
CA PHE A 54 -15.30 7.14 18.30
C PHE A 54 -16.19 6.28 17.39
N LYS A 55 -17.48 6.58 17.30
CA LYS A 55 -18.50 5.84 16.53
C LYS A 55 -18.02 5.29 15.17
N TYR A 56 -17.34 6.11 14.37
CA TYR A 56 -16.85 5.71 13.05
C TYR A 56 -15.54 4.91 13.07
N ALA A 57 -14.68 5.11 14.07
CA ALA A 57 -13.44 4.31 14.21
C ALA A 57 -13.73 2.88 14.67
N TRP A 58 -14.77 2.70 15.49
CA TRP A 58 -15.27 1.40 15.96
C TRP A 58 -15.70 0.44 14.83
N VAL A 59 -16.05 0.98 13.67
CA VAL A 59 -16.36 0.20 12.47
C VAL A 59 -15.12 -0.56 11.98
N LEU A 60 -13.94 0.02 12.13
CA LEU A 60 -12.67 -0.52 11.62
C LEU A 60 -11.94 -1.36 12.67
N ASP A 61 -12.01 -0.94 13.93
CA ASP A 61 -11.31 -1.58 15.05
C ASP A 61 -12.05 -2.85 15.51
N LYS A 62 -11.59 -4.01 15.04
CA LYS A 62 -12.18 -5.32 15.39
C LYS A 62 -11.57 -5.91 16.65
N LEU A 63 -10.32 -5.60 16.97
CA LEU A 63 -9.63 -6.18 18.12
C LEU A 63 -9.99 -5.44 19.41
N LYS A 64 -10.21 -6.19 20.49
CA LYS A 64 -10.49 -5.61 21.83
C LYS A 64 -9.36 -4.67 22.29
N ALA A 65 -8.11 -5.01 21.99
CA ALA A 65 -6.94 -4.19 22.29
C ALA A 65 -6.89 -2.86 21.50
N GLU A 66 -7.40 -2.84 20.27
CA GLU A 66 -7.54 -1.61 19.47
C GLU A 66 -8.60 -0.70 20.09
N ARG A 67 -9.75 -1.28 20.45
CA ARG A 67 -10.89 -0.57 21.07
C ARG A 67 -10.52 0.06 22.42
N GLU A 68 -9.75 -0.65 23.24
CA GLU A 68 -9.30 -0.16 24.54
C GLU A 68 -8.28 0.97 24.42
N ARG A 69 -7.32 0.85 23.49
CA ARG A 69 -6.25 1.85 23.31
C ARG A 69 -6.61 3.00 22.36
N GLY A 70 -7.65 2.87 21.55
CA GLY A 70 -8.05 3.86 20.55
C GLY A 70 -7.03 4.03 19.43
N ILE A 71 -6.24 3.00 19.14
CA ILE A 71 -5.24 2.96 18.08
C ILE A 71 -5.47 1.72 17.20
N THR A 72 -5.38 1.89 15.89
CA THR A 72 -5.40 0.79 14.92
C THR A 72 -4.08 0.02 15.00
N ILE A 73 -4.16 -1.30 15.19
CA ILE A 73 -3.02 -2.21 15.39
C ILE A 73 -2.88 -3.12 14.17
N ASP A 74 -4.00 -3.71 13.73
CA ASP A 74 -4.08 -4.62 12.60
C ASP A 74 -4.79 -3.96 11.40
N ILE A 75 -4.54 -4.53 10.23
CA ILE A 75 -5.04 -4.00 8.97
C ILE A 75 -6.47 -4.51 8.78
N SER A 76 -7.42 -3.60 8.64
CA SER A 76 -8.78 -3.95 8.26
C SER A 76 -9.01 -3.71 6.76
N LEU A 77 -9.51 -4.76 6.09
CA LEU A 77 -9.90 -4.73 4.68
C LEU A 77 -11.40 -4.47 4.59
N TRP A 78 -11.77 -3.34 3.99
CA TRP A 78 -13.17 -2.97 3.77
C TRP A 78 -13.40 -2.63 2.31
N LYS A 79 -14.56 -3.01 1.80
CA LYS A 79 -14.96 -2.72 0.42
C LYS A 79 -16.11 -1.73 0.41
N PHE A 80 -16.06 -0.77 -0.48
CA PHE A 80 -17.18 0.11 -0.80
C PHE A 80 -17.20 0.41 -2.29
N GLU A 81 -18.34 0.84 -2.78
CA GLU A 81 -18.53 1.16 -4.19
C GLU A 81 -18.54 2.66 -4.43
N THR A 82 -17.91 3.08 -5.52
CA THR A 82 -18.10 4.42 -6.09
C THR A 82 -18.85 4.34 -7.41
N SER A 83 -19.00 5.48 -8.08
CA SER A 83 -19.66 5.56 -9.39
C SER A 83 -18.91 4.74 -10.45
N LYS A 84 -17.57 4.67 -10.34
CA LYS A 84 -16.69 4.04 -11.35
C LYS A 84 -15.95 2.80 -10.85
N TYR A 85 -15.72 2.66 -9.55
CA TYR A 85 -14.78 1.68 -9.01
C TYR A 85 -15.37 0.85 -7.86
N TYR A 86 -14.90 -0.40 -7.77
CA TYR A 86 -14.92 -1.17 -6.54
C TYR A 86 -13.68 -0.85 -5.74
N VAL A 87 -13.84 -0.22 -4.59
CA VAL A 87 -12.70 0.26 -3.80
C VAL A 87 -12.51 -0.63 -2.58
N THR A 88 -11.33 -1.21 -2.46
CA THR A 88 -10.89 -1.85 -1.20
C THR A 88 -10.03 -0.86 -0.42
N ILE A 89 -10.50 -0.41 0.74
CA ILE A 89 -9.71 0.38 1.69
C ILE A 89 -8.95 -0.54 2.61
N ILE A 90 -7.69 -0.18 2.79
CA ILE A 90 -6.76 -0.68 3.78
C ILE A 90 -6.52 0.46 4.77
N ASP A 91 -7.05 0.36 5.99
CA ASP A 91 -6.68 1.31 7.04
C ASP A 91 -5.33 0.89 7.61
N ALA A 92 -4.33 1.78 7.50
CA ALA A 92 -2.98 1.48 7.95
C ALA A 92 -2.74 2.06 9.34
N PRO A 93 -2.06 1.30 10.22
CA PRO A 93 -1.82 1.72 11.58
C PRO A 93 -0.94 2.98 11.62
N GLY A 94 -1.27 3.88 12.55
CA GLY A 94 -0.56 5.14 12.71
C GLY A 94 0.69 5.04 13.57
N HIS A 95 0.93 3.96 14.31
CA HIS A 95 2.02 3.88 15.29
C HIS A 95 3.35 3.41 14.66
N ARG A 96 4.49 3.84 15.21
CA ARG A 96 5.83 3.49 14.70
C ARG A 96 6.08 1.98 14.72
N ASP A 97 5.66 1.33 15.80
CA ASP A 97 5.87 -0.11 15.99
C ASP A 97 5.09 -0.97 15.00
N PHE A 98 4.08 -0.40 14.32
CA PHE A 98 3.23 -1.10 13.36
C PHE A 98 3.51 -0.71 11.90
N ILE A 99 4.64 -0.04 11.63
CA ILE A 99 5.09 0.24 10.26
C ILE A 99 5.19 -1.05 9.45
N LYS A 100 5.59 -2.18 10.06
CA LYS A 100 5.61 -3.50 9.39
C LYS A 100 4.24 -3.89 8.81
N ASN A 101 3.16 -3.65 9.56
CA ASN A 101 1.80 -3.93 9.10
C ASN A 101 1.35 -2.93 8.04
N MET A 102 1.67 -1.64 8.19
CA MET A 102 1.42 -0.64 7.15
C MET A 102 2.10 -1.03 5.82
N ILE A 103 3.32 -1.55 5.90
CA ILE A 103 4.16 -1.98 4.79
C ILE A 103 3.60 -3.22 4.08
N THR A 104 3.02 -4.19 4.79
CA THR A 104 2.36 -5.36 4.18
C THR A 104 0.98 -5.01 3.59
N GLY A 105 0.26 -4.07 4.20
CA GLY A 105 -0.99 -3.55 3.65
C GLY A 105 -0.75 -2.75 2.37
N THR A 106 0.28 -1.91 2.35
CA THR A 106 0.61 -1.07 1.20
C THR A 106 1.17 -1.84 -0.01
N SER A 107 1.81 -3.00 0.19
CA SER A 107 2.24 -3.87 -0.93
C SER A 107 1.08 -4.46 -1.75
N GLN A 108 -0.15 -4.45 -1.23
CA GLN A 108 -1.34 -4.85 -2.00
C GLN A 108 -1.99 -3.66 -2.75
N VAL A 109 -1.50 -2.43 -2.53
CA VAL A 109 -2.16 -1.18 -2.93
C VAL A 109 -1.34 -0.48 -3.98
N CYS A 110 -1.67 -0.69 -5.25
CA CYS A 110 -1.01 0.02 -6.34
C CYS A 110 -1.36 1.52 -6.44
N ASN A 111 -2.43 2.04 -5.81
CA ASN A 111 -3.03 3.26 -6.39
C ASN A 111 -3.41 4.44 -5.50
N MET A 112 -3.33 4.38 -4.17
CA MET A 112 -3.65 5.60 -3.43
C MET A 112 -3.20 5.63 -2.00
N ARG A 113 -2.71 6.79 -1.61
CA ARG A 113 -2.67 7.22 -0.22
C ARG A 113 -3.56 8.42 0.05
N ILE A 114 -4.45 8.31 1.05
CA ILE A 114 -5.17 9.46 1.62
C ILE A 114 -4.34 9.95 2.81
N TRP A 115 -3.74 11.12 2.67
CA TRP A 115 -3.12 11.81 3.80
C TRP A 115 -4.21 12.45 4.63
N CYS A 116 -4.37 12.03 5.88
CA CYS A 116 -5.12 12.76 6.90
C CYS A 116 -4.06 13.38 7.82
N GLY A 117 -4.08 14.68 8.11
CA GLY A 117 -3.02 15.32 8.91
C GLY A 117 -3.45 16.49 9.78
N ARG A 118 -3.12 16.40 11.09
CA ARG A 118 -2.94 17.54 12.01
C ARG A 118 -1.47 17.98 11.91
N VAL A 119 -1.24 19.26 11.68
CA VAL A 119 -0.11 19.73 10.85
C VAL A 119 1.23 19.82 11.60
N GLN A 120 1.25 20.12 12.89
CA GLN A 120 2.52 20.39 13.59
C GLN A 120 3.29 19.12 14.04
N ALA A 121 2.60 18.08 14.52
CA ALA A 121 3.28 16.87 15.00
C ALA A 121 3.68 15.93 13.85
N GLY A 122 2.81 15.79 12.83
CA GLY A 122 3.00 14.86 11.71
C GLY A 122 4.04 15.28 10.67
N ILE A 123 4.28 16.59 10.52
CA ILE A 123 5.27 17.15 9.59
C ILE A 123 6.61 17.41 10.29
N SER A 124 6.78 17.06 11.57
CA SER A 124 8.08 17.18 12.25
C SER A 124 9.12 16.19 11.70
N LYS A 125 10.42 16.37 12.00
CA LYS A 125 11.49 15.41 11.60
C LYS A 125 11.22 13.98 12.08
N ASN A 126 10.46 13.84 13.17
CA ASN A 126 10.05 12.60 13.80
C ASN A 126 8.62 12.17 13.43
N GLY A 127 7.95 12.92 12.56
CA GLY A 127 6.55 12.69 12.21
C GLY A 127 6.38 11.49 11.29
N GLN A 128 5.49 10.58 11.66
CA GLN A 128 5.18 9.36 10.87
C GLN A 128 4.65 9.70 9.49
N THR A 129 4.04 10.87 9.33
CA THR A 129 3.41 11.25 8.06
C THR A 129 4.47 11.43 6.97
N ARG A 130 5.66 11.93 7.34
CA ARG A 130 6.84 11.99 6.48
C ARG A 130 7.30 10.62 6.01
N GLU A 131 7.48 9.72 6.97
CA GLU A 131 7.93 8.35 6.72
C GLU A 131 6.92 7.60 5.85
N HIS A 132 5.63 7.74 6.14
CA HIS A 132 4.57 7.15 5.34
C HIS A 132 4.53 7.71 3.91
N ALA A 133 4.74 9.01 3.69
CA ALA A 133 4.77 9.54 2.32
C ALA A 133 6.03 9.10 1.55
N LEU A 134 7.18 8.96 2.23
CA LEU A 134 8.40 8.42 1.63
C LEU A 134 8.21 6.93 1.26
N LEU A 135 7.71 6.13 2.20
CA LEU A 135 7.40 4.71 1.96
C LEU A 135 6.45 4.54 0.77
N ALA A 136 5.50 5.46 0.59
CA ALA A 136 4.59 5.44 -0.55
C ALA A 136 5.30 5.53 -1.88
N TYR A 137 6.25 6.45 -1.93
CA TYR A 137 7.00 6.73 -3.13
C TYR A 137 7.94 5.58 -3.46
N THR A 138 8.58 4.98 -2.45
CA THR A 138 9.43 3.79 -2.63
C THR A 138 8.62 2.58 -3.07
N LEU A 139 7.40 2.42 -2.55
CA LEU A 139 6.42 1.39 -2.95
C LEU A 139 5.79 1.63 -4.34
N GLY A 140 6.34 2.57 -5.13
CA GLY A 140 5.91 2.80 -6.50
C GLY A 140 4.50 3.42 -6.65
N VAL A 141 3.89 3.90 -5.57
CA VAL A 141 2.57 4.54 -5.61
C VAL A 141 2.73 5.94 -6.22
N LYS A 142 2.44 6.08 -7.51
CA LYS A 142 2.58 7.36 -8.23
C LYS A 142 1.44 8.35 -7.99
N GLN A 143 0.31 7.88 -7.47
CA GLN A 143 -0.91 8.68 -7.24
C GLN A 143 -1.14 8.94 -5.75
N LEU A 144 -1.31 10.21 -5.37
CA LEU A 144 -1.49 10.66 -3.99
C LEU A 144 -2.68 11.61 -3.89
N ILE A 145 -3.47 11.47 -2.81
CA ILE A 145 -4.53 12.43 -2.44
C ILE A 145 -4.29 12.92 -1.02
N VAL A 146 -4.46 14.21 -0.81
CA VAL A 146 -4.25 14.86 0.49
C VAL A 146 -5.58 15.37 1.04
N GLY A 147 -6.10 14.68 2.04
CA GLY A 147 -7.25 15.10 2.84
C GLY A 147 -6.82 15.93 4.06
N ILE A 148 -6.96 17.24 3.99
CA ILE A 148 -6.67 18.11 5.14
C ILE A 148 -7.84 18.00 6.12
N ASN A 149 -7.68 17.14 7.12
CA ASN A 149 -8.73 16.79 8.06
C ASN A 149 -8.76 17.70 9.29
N LYS A 150 -9.90 17.65 10.00
CA LYS A 150 -10.21 18.44 11.20
C LYS A 150 -10.28 19.95 10.93
N MET A 151 -10.81 20.33 9.77
CA MET A 151 -11.05 21.74 9.42
C MET A 151 -12.05 22.43 10.37
N ASP A 152 -12.90 21.65 11.04
CA ASP A 152 -13.77 22.10 12.12
C ASP A 152 -13.00 22.60 13.36
N SER A 153 -11.77 22.11 13.58
CA SER A 153 -10.95 22.43 14.75
C SER A 153 -9.91 23.53 14.50
N THR A 154 -9.96 24.21 13.36
CA THR A 154 -9.08 25.35 13.10
C THR A 154 -9.56 26.57 13.86
N GLU A 155 -8.66 27.47 14.22
CA GLU A 155 -9.01 28.77 14.82
C GLU A 155 -8.74 29.87 13.77
N PRO A 156 -9.76 30.52 13.17
CA PRO A 156 -11.21 30.27 13.26
C PRO A 156 -11.66 29.00 12.51
N ASN A 157 -12.85 28.47 12.82
CA ASN A 157 -13.38 27.24 12.22
C ASN A 157 -13.41 27.37 10.68
N TYR A 158 -12.98 26.33 9.97
CA TYR A 158 -12.91 26.28 8.51
C TYR A 158 -12.09 27.42 7.86
N SER A 159 -10.98 27.81 8.49
CA SER A 159 -10.12 28.91 8.02
C SER A 159 -9.41 28.61 6.70
N GLN A 160 -9.64 29.45 5.68
CA GLN A 160 -8.93 29.41 4.41
C GLN A 160 -7.42 29.65 4.57
N LYS A 161 -7.03 30.61 5.43
CA LYS A 161 -5.61 30.96 5.66
C LYS A 161 -4.82 29.75 6.17
N ARG A 162 -5.43 28.99 7.09
CA ARG A 162 -4.81 27.78 7.63
C ARG A 162 -4.70 26.69 6.57
N TYR A 163 -5.73 26.49 5.76
CA TYR A 163 -5.69 25.55 4.65
C TYR A 163 -4.55 25.88 3.66
N GLU A 164 -4.41 27.13 3.23
CA GLU A 164 -3.37 27.54 2.28
C GLU A 164 -1.95 27.37 2.82
N GLU A 165 -1.74 27.63 4.12
CA GLU A 165 -0.47 27.38 4.80
C GLU A 165 -0.11 25.89 4.75
N ILE A 166 -1.07 25.02 5.07
CA ILE A 166 -0.89 23.56 5.06
C ILE A 166 -0.59 23.08 3.65
N VAL A 167 -1.33 23.56 2.65
CA VAL A 167 -1.10 23.20 1.24
C VAL A 167 0.31 23.59 0.82
N LYS A 168 0.82 24.77 1.21
CA LYS A 168 2.20 25.19 0.89
C LYS A 168 3.26 24.31 1.55
N GLU A 169 3.09 24.01 2.84
CA GLU A 169 4.02 23.15 3.57
C GLU A 169 4.05 21.73 3.01
N VAL A 170 2.87 21.13 2.81
CA VAL A 170 2.74 19.77 2.27
C VAL A 170 3.22 19.72 0.83
N SER A 171 2.91 20.72 -0.01
CA SER A 171 3.41 20.80 -1.39
C SER A 171 4.93 20.85 -1.46
N THR A 172 5.55 21.64 -0.58
CA THR A 172 7.02 21.69 -0.46
C THR A 172 7.56 20.32 -0.05
N TYR A 173 6.87 19.63 0.85
CA TYR A 173 7.29 18.35 1.37
C TYR A 173 7.13 17.19 0.37
N ILE A 174 6.01 17.08 -0.33
CA ILE A 174 5.79 16.04 -1.36
C ILE A 174 6.74 16.24 -2.54
N LYS A 175 7.03 17.50 -2.92
CA LYS A 175 8.07 17.83 -3.90
C LYS A 175 9.45 17.41 -3.43
N LYS A 176 9.70 17.46 -2.11
CA LYS A 176 10.93 16.96 -1.50
C LYS A 176 11.01 15.42 -1.46
N ILE A 177 9.91 14.70 -1.62
CA ILE A 177 9.92 13.23 -1.73
C ILE A 177 10.12 12.79 -3.17
N GLY A 178 9.53 13.51 -4.13
CA GLY A 178 9.59 13.17 -5.56
C GLY A 178 8.24 13.28 -6.28
N TYR A 179 7.15 13.53 -5.56
CA TYR A 179 5.84 13.76 -6.16
C TYR A 179 5.76 15.12 -6.82
N ASN A 180 5.00 15.21 -7.92
CA ASN A 180 4.62 16.47 -8.51
C ASN A 180 3.36 17.03 -7.80
N PRO A 181 3.43 18.17 -7.10
CA PRO A 181 2.27 18.77 -6.42
C PRO A 181 1.07 19.02 -7.34
N ASP A 182 1.29 19.31 -8.62
CA ASP A 182 0.21 19.60 -9.59
C ASP A 182 -0.64 18.37 -9.90
N THR A 183 -0.12 17.17 -9.62
CA THR A 183 -0.81 15.88 -9.86
C THR A 183 -1.60 15.39 -8.65
N VAL A 184 -1.55 16.13 -7.53
CA VAL A 184 -2.08 15.75 -6.22
C VAL A 184 -3.31 16.59 -5.88
N ALA A 185 -4.40 15.92 -5.50
CA ALA A 185 -5.61 16.59 -5.04
C ALA A 185 -5.48 16.99 -3.57
N PHE A 186 -5.69 18.27 -3.25
CA PHE A 186 -5.80 18.75 -1.87
C PHE A 186 -7.27 19.01 -1.54
N VAL A 187 -7.83 18.23 -0.61
CA VAL A 187 -9.25 18.29 -0.24
C VAL A 187 -9.35 18.66 1.25
N PRO A 188 -9.91 19.83 1.61
CA PRO A 188 -10.22 20.13 3.00
C PRO A 188 -11.44 19.30 3.42
N ILE A 189 -11.32 18.51 4.48
CA ILE A 189 -12.35 17.59 4.96
C ILE A 189 -12.55 17.71 6.47
N SER A 190 -13.73 17.30 6.93
CA SER A 190 -13.94 16.92 8.33
C SER A 190 -14.50 15.51 8.38
N GLY A 191 -13.67 14.54 8.80
CA GLY A 191 -14.10 13.15 8.93
C GLY A 191 -15.18 12.95 10.02
N TRP A 192 -15.31 13.89 10.96
CA TRP A 192 -16.33 13.81 12.01
C TRP A 192 -17.68 14.32 11.51
N ASN A 193 -17.73 15.56 11.01
CA ASN A 193 -18.96 16.18 10.53
C ASN A 193 -19.38 15.69 9.14
N GLY A 194 -18.45 15.11 8.38
CA GLY A 194 -18.69 14.63 7.02
C GLY A 194 -18.56 15.71 5.93
N ASP A 195 -18.00 16.87 6.26
CA ASP A 195 -17.79 17.99 5.33
C ASP A 195 -16.84 17.59 4.18
N ASN A 196 -17.24 17.89 2.93
CA ASN A 196 -16.48 17.60 1.69
C ASN A 196 -16.13 16.12 1.49
N MET A 197 -16.81 15.20 2.17
CA MET A 197 -16.57 13.77 2.02
C MET A 197 -17.28 13.22 0.78
N LEU A 198 -18.62 13.32 0.76
CA LEU A 198 -19.47 12.93 -0.39
C LEU A 198 -20.14 14.14 -1.04
N GLU A 199 -20.47 15.15 -0.23
CA GLU A 199 -21.17 16.36 -0.67
C GLU A 199 -20.33 17.59 -0.32
N PRO A 200 -20.43 18.66 -1.12
CA PRO A 200 -19.78 19.94 -0.81
C PRO A 200 -20.30 20.50 0.52
N SER A 201 -19.38 20.98 1.36
CA SER A 201 -19.73 21.58 2.64
C SER A 201 -20.27 23.00 2.47
N PRO A 202 -21.39 23.35 3.13
CA PRO A 202 -21.87 24.73 3.20
C PRO A 202 -20.94 25.64 4.04
N ASN A 203 -20.08 25.05 4.89
CA ASN A 203 -19.17 25.79 5.77
C ASN A 203 -17.91 26.29 5.06
N MET A 204 -17.63 25.81 3.84
CA MET A 204 -16.41 26.11 3.08
C MET A 204 -16.73 26.72 1.71
N THR A 205 -17.51 27.81 1.70
CA THR A 205 -17.88 28.53 0.46
C THR A 205 -16.68 29.10 -0.32
N TRP A 206 -15.54 29.29 0.36
CA TRP A 206 -14.29 29.74 -0.26
C TRP A 206 -13.58 28.63 -1.06
N PHE A 207 -13.87 27.36 -0.80
CA PHE A 207 -13.22 26.24 -1.48
C PHE A 207 -13.88 25.97 -2.83
N LYS A 208 -13.26 26.46 -3.91
CA LYS A 208 -13.74 26.31 -5.30
C LYS A 208 -13.48 24.93 -5.91
N GLY A 209 -13.00 23.97 -5.11
CA GLY A 209 -12.61 22.65 -5.56
C GLY A 209 -11.10 22.47 -5.76
N TRP A 210 -10.70 21.21 -5.78
CA TRP A 210 -9.36 20.77 -6.12
C TRP A 210 -9.22 20.61 -7.64
N LYS A 211 -8.00 20.77 -8.13
CA LYS A 211 -7.65 20.55 -9.54
C LYS A 211 -6.39 19.71 -9.61
N ILE A 212 -6.39 18.75 -10.52
CA ILE A 212 -5.27 17.86 -10.81
C ILE A 212 -4.92 18.07 -12.28
N ASN A 213 -3.65 18.41 -12.54
CA ASN A 213 -3.10 18.51 -13.88
C ASN A 213 -2.20 17.31 -14.16
N ARG A 214 -2.56 16.48 -15.16
CA ARG A 214 -1.78 15.30 -15.57
C ARG A 214 -1.70 15.25 -17.09
N LYS A 215 -0.65 14.60 -17.60
CA LYS A 215 -0.45 14.41 -19.05
C LYS A 215 -1.59 13.65 -19.73
N GLU A 216 -2.33 12.85 -18.97
CA GLU A 216 -3.35 11.91 -19.47
C GLU A 216 -4.80 12.39 -19.20
N GLY A 217 -4.97 13.60 -18.64
CA GLY A 217 -6.29 14.20 -18.41
C GLY A 217 -6.33 15.04 -17.14
N ASN A 218 -6.85 16.26 -17.24
CA ASN A 218 -7.09 17.12 -16.09
C ASN A 218 -8.40 16.73 -15.41
N ALA A 219 -8.40 16.72 -14.09
CA ALA A 219 -9.60 16.45 -13.29
C ALA A 219 -9.81 17.57 -12.27
N SER A 220 -11.07 17.91 -12.03
CA SER A 220 -11.46 18.84 -10.99
C SER A 220 -12.67 18.32 -10.25
N GLY A 221 -12.72 18.57 -8.95
CA GLY A 221 -13.84 18.21 -8.11
C GLY A 221 -13.81 19.01 -6.81
N THR A 222 -14.79 18.79 -5.96
CA THR A 222 -14.96 19.45 -4.67
C THR A 222 -14.90 18.46 -3.51
N THR A 223 -15.26 17.20 -3.74
CA THR A 223 -15.37 16.21 -2.67
C THR A 223 -14.24 15.21 -2.69
N LEU A 224 -14.05 14.51 -1.56
CA LEU A 224 -13.10 13.42 -1.46
C LEU A 224 -13.51 12.26 -2.37
N LEU A 225 -14.80 11.92 -2.44
CA LEU A 225 -15.31 10.86 -3.30
C LEU A 225 -15.01 11.12 -4.78
N GLU A 226 -15.21 12.36 -5.25
CA GLU A 226 -14.84 12.74 -6.63
C GLU A 226 -13.34 12.60 -6.88
N ALA A 227 -12.52 12.87 -5.85
CA ALA A 227 -11.08 12.72 -5.94
C ALA A 227 -10.69 11.23 -6.06
N LEU A 228 -11.44 10.34 -5.41
CA LEU A 228 -11.31 8.89 -5.58
C LEU A 228 -11.78 8.42 -6.97
N ASP A 229 -12.85 9.00 -7.51
CA ASP A 229 -13.33 8.68 -8.86
C ASP A 229 -12.43 9.24 -9.97
N ALA A 230 -11.59 10.22 -9.66
CA ALA A 230 -10.56 10.77 -10.56
C ALA A 230 -9.26 9.96 -10.56
N ILE A 231 -9.18 8.88 -9.79
CA ILE A 231 -8.04 7.95 -9.84
C ILE A 231 -7.99 7.31 -11.22
N GLN A 232 -6.78 7.23 -11.78
CA GLN A 232 -6.54 6.44 -12.97
C GLN A 232 -6.32 4.98 -12.56
N PRO A 233 -6.99 4.02 -13.22
CA PRO A 233 -6.77 2.62 -12.93
C PRO A 233 -5.31 2.28 -13.27
N PRO A 234 -4.66 1.39 -12.50
CA PRO A 234 -3.32 0.95 -12.83
C PRO A 234 -3.38 0.20 -14.16
N THR A 235 -2.34 0.36 -14.99
CA THR A 235 -2.11 -0.58 -16.10
C THR A 235 -1.84 -1.95 -15.49
N ARG A 236 -2.82 -2.86 -15.54
CA ARG A 236 -2.62 -4.25 -15.15
C ARG A 236 -1.68 -4.88 -16.18
N PRO A 237 -0.48 -5.34 -15.78
CA PRO A 237 0.44 -5.95 -16.72
C PRO A 237 -0.04 -7.37 -17.09
N THR A 238 -1.02 -7.46 -17.99
CA THR A 238 -1.50 -8.71 -18.58
C THR A 238 -0.47 -9.34 -19.51
N ASP A 239 0.42 -8.51 -20.08
CA ASP A 239 1.40 -8.93 -21.10
C ASP A 239 2.75 -9.38 -20.52
N LYS A 240 2.90 -9.31 -19.18
CA LYS A 240 4.13 -9.76 -18.52
C LYS A 240 4.02 -11.23 -18.10
N PRO A 241 5.14 -11.99 -18.05
CA PRO A 241 5.17 -13.38 -17.63
C PRO A 241 4.48 -13.65 -16.30
N LEU A 242 3.93 -14.86 -16.17
CA LEU A 242 3.21 -15.26 -14.97
C LEU A 242 4.14 -15.26 -13.76
N HIS A 243 3.76 -14.58 -12.67
CA HIS A 243 4.37 -14.81 -11.36
C HIS A 243 3.30 -14.89 -10.27
N THR A 244 3.18 -16.07 -9.64
CA THR A 244 2.19 -16.38 -8.59
C THR A 244 2.85 -16.60 -7.23
N LEU A 245 2.15 -16.20 -6.17
CA LEU A 245 2.68 -16.11 -4.80
C LEU A 245 1.91 -16.95 -3.77
N GLY A 246 2.52 -18.00 -3.18
CA GLY A 246 2.37 -18.35 -1.74
C GLY A 246 1.24 -19.29 -1.22
N ILE A 247 1.58 -20.58 -1.06
CA ILE A 247 0.76 -21.76 -0.67
C ILE A 247 -0.11 -21.65 0.60
N LYS A 248 -1.34 -22.22 0.54
CA LYS A 248 -2.08 -22.71 1.72
C LYS A 248 -2.82 -24.01 1.42
N ASP A 249 -2.65 -24.98 2.32
CA ASP A 249 -3.06 -26.38 2.18
C ASP A 249 -4.58 -26.61 2.07
N ARG A 250 -4.99 -27.40 1.07
CA ARG A 250 -6.16 -28.30 1.09
C ARG A 250 -5.97 -29.43 0.06
N ILE A 251 -6.15 -30.68 0.49
CA ILE A 251 -6.25 -31.95 -0.25
C ILE A 251 -5.45 -31.98 -1.57
N GLY A 252 -4.19 -32.39 -1.47
CA GLY A 252 -3.22 -32.35 -2.57
C GLY A 252 -2.27 -31.15 -2.42
N THR A 253 -1.28 -31.04 -3.31
CA THR A 253 -0.38 -29.88 -3.30
C THR A 253 -1.07 -28.73 -4.04
N VAL A 254 -1.77 -27.87 -3.29
CA VAL A 254 -2.45 -26.68 -3.83
C VAL A 254 -1.69 -25.43 -3.35
N PRO A 255 -0.72 -24.93 -4.13
CA PRO A 255 -0.25 -23.56 -3.97
C PRO A 255 -1.42 -22.58 -4.10
N VAL A 256 -1.37 -21.53 -3.28
CA VAL A 256 -2.35 -20.45 -3.24
C VAL A 256 -1.61 -19.17 -3.55
N GLY A 257 -2.35 -18.18 -3.98
CA GLY A 257 -2.13 -16.79 -3.71
C GLY A 257 -2.09 -15.97 -4.97
N ARG A 258 -1.36 -14.86 -4.94
CA ARG A 258 -1.70 -13.74 -5.82
C ARG A 258 -0.97 -13.82 -7.14
N VAL A 259 -1.71 -13.72 -8.23
CA VAL A 259 -1.15 -13.51 -9.57
C VAL A 259 -0.70 -12.05 -9.62
N GLU A 260 0.60 -11.79 -9.63
CA GLU A 260 1.12 -10.41 -9.68
C GLU A 260 1.29 -9.92 -11.13
N THR A 261 1.77 -10.81 -12.00
CA THR A 261 1.91 -10.56 -13.44
C THR A 261 1.44 -11.77 -14.23
N GLY A 262 0.98 -11.54 -15.45
CA GLY A 262 0.60 -12.58 -16.41
C GLY A 262 -0.74 -13.28 -16.17
N LEU A 263 -0.98 -14.34 -16.94
CA LEU A 263 -2.21 -15.10 -16.95
C LEU A 263 -1.93 -16.53 -16.48
N LEU A 264 -2.68 -17.02 -15.50
CA LEU A 264 -2.60 -18.41 -15.06
C LEU A 264 -3.78 -19.17 -15.63
N LYS A 265 -3.51 -20.20 -16.44
CA LYS A 265 -4.53 -21.08 -17.02
C LYS A 265 -4.29 -22.53 -16.59
N PRO A 266 -5.36 -23.31 -16.38
CA PRO A 266 -5.25 -24.76 -16.30
C PRO A 266 -4.55 -25.31 -17.55
N GLY A 267 -3.64 -26.27 -17.38
CA GLY A 267 -2.82 -26.87 -18.44
C GLY A 267 -1.49 -26.14 -18.72
N MET A 268 -1.21 -25.02 -18.04
CA MET A 268 0.10 -24.37 -18.14
C MET A 268 1.16 -25.16 -17.37
N VAL A 269 2.38 -25.13 -17.90
CA VAL A 269 3.56 -25.69 -17.24
C VAL A 269 4.26 -24.55 -16.49
N VAL A 270 4.36 -24.69 -15.18
CA VAL A 270 4.92 -23.67 -14.28
C VAL A 270 6.21 -24.18 -13.62
N THR A 271 7.18 -23.29 -13.50
CA THR A 271 8.44 -23.51 -12.77
C THR A 271 8.39 -22.76 -11.45
N PHE A 272 8.72 -23.45 -10.36
CA PHE A 272 8.86 -22.87 -9.03
C PHE A 272 10.33 -22.52 -8.75
N ALA A 273 10.63 -21.24 -8.56
CA ALA A 273 11.93 -20.75 -8.11
C ALA A 273 11.93 -20.49 -6.59
N PRO A 274 13.06 -20.69 -5.89
CA PRO A 274 14.40 -21.08 -6.39
C PRO A 274 14.61 -22.60 -6.50
N VAL A 275 13.60 -23.42 -6.23
CA VAL A 275 13.73 -24.90 -6.22
C VAL A 275 13.84 -25.53 -7.62
N ASN A 276 13.60 -24.75 -8.68
CA ASN A 276 13.58 -25.14 -10.08
C ASN A 276 12.72 -26.39 -10.38
N VAL A 277 11.62 -26.56 -9.66
CA VAL A 277 10.66 -27.65 -9.87
C VAL A 277 9.65 -27.22 -10.93
N THR A 278 9.55 -28.01 -12.01
CA THR A 278 8.59 -27.75 -13.09
C THR A 278 7.40 -28.70 -12.99
N THR A 279 6.18 -28.19 -13.11
CA THR A 279 4.95 -28.97 -13.00
C THR A 279 3.82 -28.39 -13.85
N GLU A 280 2.82 -29.21 -14.14
CA GLU A 280 1.62 -28.82 -14.88
C GLU A 280 0.48 -28.47 -13.91
N VAL A 281 -0.19 -27.34 -14.18
CA VAL A 281 -1.35 -26.86 -13.43
C VAL A 281 -2.60 -27.61 -13.87
N LYS A 282 -3.26 -28.34 -12.97
CA LYS A 282 -4.50 -29.08 -13.27
C LYS A 282 -5.75 -28.21 -13.29
N SER A 283 -5.91 -27.38 -12.26
CA SER A 283 -7.08 -26.55 -12.05
C SER A 283 -6.66 -25.29 -11.31
N VAL A 284 -7.43 -24.22 -11.53
CA VAL A 284 -7.28 -22.95 -10.84
C VAL A 284 -8.63 -22.63 -10.19
N GLU A 285 -8.62 -22.26 -8.93
CA GLU A 285 -9.79 -22.01 -8.10
C GLU A 285 -9.66 -20.67 -7.37
N MET A 286 -10.74 -19.89 -7.32
CA MET A 286 -10.85 -18.68 -6.52
C MET A 286 -12.11 -18.78 -5.68
N HIS A 287 -12.01 -18.64 -4.35
CA HIS A 287 -13.16 -18.70 -3.44
C HIS A 287 -14.05 -19.97 -3.59
N HIS A 288 -13.45 -21.12 -3.91
CA HIS A 288 -14.14 -22.39 -4.18
C HIS A 288 -14.89 -22.49 -5.51
N GLU A 289 -14.69 -21.54 -6.43
CA GLU A 289 -15.16 -21.63 -7.81
C GLU A 289 -13.98 -21.85 -8.75
N ALA A 290 -14.15 -22.76 -9.72
CA ALA A 290 -13.13 -23.03 -10.73
C ALA A 290 -13.07 -21.89 -11.76
N LEU A 291 -11.87 -21.39 -12.03
CA LEU A 291 -11.62 -20.36 -13.02
C LEU A 291 -10.97 -20.96 -14.28
N SER A 292 -11.40 -20.47 -15.45
CA SER A 292 -10.78 -20.80 -16.74
C SER A 292 -9.45 -20.07 -16.97
N GLU A 293 -9.32 -18.87 -16.42
CA GLU A 293 -8.11 -18.07 -16.42
C GLU A 293 -8.10 -17.17 -15.18
N ALA A 294 -6.94 -17.01 -14.55
CA ALA A 294 -6.75 -16.04 -13.48
C ALA A 294 -5.95 -14.84 -13.99
N LEU A 295 -6.41 -13.65 -13.62
CA LEU A 295 -5.86 -12.39 -14.06
C LEU A 295 -4.90 -11.81 -13.00
N PRO A 296 -4.02 -10.88 -13.37
CA PRO A 296 -3.23 -10.13 -12.39
C PRO A 296 -4.12 -9.42 -11.37
N GLY A 297 -3.85 -9.71 -10.10
CA GLY A 297 -4.55 -9.21 -8.92
C GLY A 297 -5.40 -10.25 -8.21
N ASP A 298 -5.71 -11.37 -8.85
CA ASP A 298 -6.57 -12.42 -8.29
C ASP A 298 -5.79 -13.30 -7.30
N ASN A 299 -6.45 -13.65 -6.20
CA ASN A 299 -5.91 -14.59 -5.22
C ASN A 299 -6.47 -15.98 -5.53
N VAL A 300 -5.65 -16.85 -6.12
CA VAL A 300 -6.10 -18.14 -6.65
C VAL A 300 -5.35 -19.30 -6.01
N GLY A 301 -6.06 -20.38 -5.70
CA GLY A 301 -5.47 -21.69 -5.44
C GLY A 301 -5.33 -22.43 -6.76
N PHE A 302 -4.20 -23.07 -7.02
CA PHE A 302 -4.05 -23.90 -8.21
C PHE A 302 -3.45 -25.26 -7.85
N ASN A 303 -3.95 -26.30 -8.48
CA ASN A 303 -3.55 -27.67 -8.18
C ASN A 303 -2.41 -28.10 -9.10
N VAL A 304 -1.31 -28.64 -8.54
CA VAL A 304 -0.14 -29.08 -9.30
C VAL A 304 0.09 -30.58 -9.18
N LYS A 305 0.58 -31.21 -10.26
CA LYS A 305 0.92 -32.65 -10.29
C LYS A 305 2.34 -32.90 -9.82
N ASN A 306 2.58 -34.07 -9.21
CA ASN A 306 3.94 -34.60 -8.99
C ASN A 306 4.88 -33.71 -8.16
N VAL A 307 4.34 -32.79 -7.34
CA VAL A 307 5.13 -32.00 -6.40
C VAL A 307 4.63 -32.25 -5.00
N SER A 308 5.56 -32.50 -4.06
CA SER A 308 5.21 -32.65 -2.65
C SER A 308 5.10 -31.29 -1.97
N VAL A 309 4.27 -31.22 -0.92
CA VAL A 309 4.16 -30.03 -0.06
C VAL A 309 5.49 -29.68 0.61
N LYS A 310 6.44 -30.62 0.69
CA LYS A 310 7.77 -30.37 1.26
C LYS A 310 8.71 -29.63 0.31
N ASP A 311 8.46 -29.73 -1.00
CA ASP A 311 9.35 -29.23 -2.04
C ASP A 311 9.11 -27.75 -2.32
N ILE A 312 7.88 -27.27 -2.11
CA ILE A 312 7.52 -25.85 -2.27
C ILE A 312 7.22 -25.24 -0.91
N ARG A 313 7.72 -24.03 -0.68
CA ARG A 313 7.52 -23.27 0.55
C ARG A 313 6.99 -21.87 0.26
N ARG A 314 6.44 -21.23 1.28
CA ARG A 314 6.13 -19.80 1.25
C ARG A 314 7.42 -19.01 0.96
N GLY A 315 7.35 -18.08 0.02
CA GLY A 315 8.52 -17.37 -0.51
C GLY A 315 9.03 -17.89 -1.85
N ASN A 316 8.51 -19.02 -2.34
CA ASN A 316 8.79 -19.47 -3.70
C ASN A 316 7.87 -18.74 -4.70
N VAL A 317 8.41 -18.48 -5.88
CA VAL A 317 7.74 -17.79 -6.97
C VAL A 317 7.47 -18.81 -8.05
N ALA A 318 6.23 -18.93 -8.50
CA ALA A 318 5.88 -19.78 -9.63
C ALA A 318 5.67 -18.94 -10.87
N GLY A 319 6.34 -19.27 -11.97
CA GLY A 319 6.14 -18.62 -13.26
C GLY A 319 6.08 -19.59 -14.43
N ASP A 320 5.73 -19.09 -15.61
CA ASP A 320 5.57 -19.92 -16.80
C ASP A 320 6.94 -20.45 -17.26
N SER A 321 7.05 -21.77 -17.42
CA SER A 321 8.30 -22.39 -17.89
C SER A 321 8.69 -21.97 -19.31
N LYS A 322 7.72 -21.54 -20.13
CA LYS A 322 7.93 -21.19 -21.54
C LYS A 322 8.25 -19.73 -21.77
N ASN A 323 7.92 -18.86 -20.83
CA ASN A 323 8.03 -17.41 -20.98
C ASN A 323 8.69 -16.85 -19.73
N ASP A 324 10.01 -16.72 -19.78
CA ASP A 324 10.85 -16.17 -18.70
C ASP A 324 10.63 -16.85 -17.34
N PRO A 325 11.08 -18.11 -17.17
CA PRO A 325 10.91 -18.82 -15.91
C PRO A 325 11.71 -18.12 -14.80
N PRO A 326 11.11 -17.93 -13.61
CA PRO A 326 11.81 -17.31 -12.49
C PRO A 326 13.03 -18.13 -12.09
N GLN A 327 14.10 -17.47 -11.65
CA GLN A 327 15.37 -18.10 -11.27
C GLN A 327 15.81 -17.74 -9.86
N GLU A 328 16.79 -18.48 -9.33
CA GLU A 328 17.46 -18.15 -8.09
C GLU A 328 18.44 -16.97 -8.30
N ALA A 329 18.36 -15.97 -7.43
CA ALA A 329 19.30 -14.86 -7.41
C ALA A 329 20.47 -15.17 -6.47
N ALA A 330 21.67 -15.36 -7.02
CA ALA A 330 22.89 -15.57 -6.23
C ALA A 330 23.36 -14.29 -5.52
N ASN A 331 23.25 -13.16 -6.22
CA ASN A 331 23.49 -11.82 -5.71
C ASN A 331 22.59 -10.83 -6.46
N PHE A 332 22.30 -9.69 -5.85
CA PHE A 332 21.57 -8.63 -6.52
C PHE A 332 22.05 -7.26 -6.03
N THR A 333 22.18 -6.33 -6.97
CA THR A 333 22.44 -4.93 -6.68
C THR A 333 21.10 -4.23 -6.52
N ALA A 334 20.90 -3.50 -5.42
CA ALA A 334 19.70 -2.72 -5.27
C ALA A 334 19.93 -1.36 -4.62
N GLN A 335 19.02 -0.45 -4.95
CA GLN A 335 18.96 0.87 -4.35
C GLN A 335 18.23 0.79 -3.00
N VAL A 336 18.95 1.03 -1.93
CA VAL A 336 18.40 1.07 -0.57
C VAL A 336 18.26 2.50 -0.08
N ILE A 337 17.18 2.75 0.66
CA ILE A 337 16.93 4.04 1.30
C ILE A 337 16.89 3.77 2.81
N ILE A 338 17.89 4.29 3.52
CA ILE A 338 17.99 4.04 4.97
C ILE A 338 16.96 4.88 5.70
N LEU A 339 15.96 4.20 6.26
CA LEU A 339 14.95 4.81 7.12
C LEU A 339 15.56 5.24 8.47
N ASN A 340 14.73 5.77 9.37
CA ASN A 340 15.20 6.34 10.63
C ASN A 340 15.70 5.24 11.58
N HIS A 341 16.98 4.89 11.45
CA HIS A 341 17.70 3.91 12.25
C HIS A 341 18.68 4.62 13.21
N PRO A 342 18.76 4.23 14.50
CA PRO A 342 19.62 4.89 15.48
C PRO A 342 21.12 4.55 15.31
N GLY A 343 21.45 3.48 14.59
CA GLY A 343 22.82 3.03 14.31
C GLY A 343 23.32 3.36 12.90
N GLN A 344 24.60 3.10 12.67
CA GLN A 344 25.24 3.17 11.34
C GLN A 344 25.27 1.78 10.69
N ILE A 345 25.01 1.72 9.38
CA ILE A 345 25.09 0.48 8.60
C ILE A 345 26.44 0.45 7.89
N SER A 346 27.20 -0.61 8.08
CA SER A 346 28.49 -0.84 7.42
C SER A 346 28.43 -2.10 6.56
N ALA A 347 29.39 -2.27 5.65
CA ALA A 347 29.55 -3.52 4.90
C ALA A 347 29.64 -4.72 5.87
N GLY A 348 28.93 -5.79 5.54
CA GLY A 348 28.77 -6.97 6.39
C GLY A 348 27.51 -6.98 7.26
N TYR A 349 26.74 -5.89 7.32
CA TYR A 349 25.43 -5.89 7.98
C TYR A 349 24.49 -6.90 7.32
N ALA A 350 23.84 -7.75 8.12
CA ALA A 350 22.99 -8.83 7.64
C ALA A 350 21.56 -8.71 8.20
N PRO A 351 20.76 -7.76 7.71
CA PRO A 351 19.36 -7.65 8.10
C PRO A 351 18.52 -8.76 7.45
N VAL A 352 17.32 -8.95 7.99
CA VAL A 352 16.31 -9.78 7.34
C VAL A 352 15.55 -8.94 6.34
N LEU A 353 15.53 -9.38 5.08
CA LEU A 353 14.80 -8.75 4.00
C LEU A 353 13.43 -9.40 3.86
N ASP A 354 12.42 -8.55 3.83
CA ASP A 354 11.05 -8.91 3.46
C ASP A 354 10.82 -8.50 1.98
N CYS A 355 10.92 -9.46 1.07
CA CYS A 355 10.60 -9.27 -0.35
C CYS A 355 9.40 -10.15 -0.69
N HIS A 356 8.34 -9.60 -1.28
CA HIS A 356 7.10 -10.32 -1.58
C HIS A 356 6.57 -11.17 -0.40
N THR A 357 6.68 -12.50 -0.50
CA THR A 357 6.37 -13.47 0.56
C THR A 357 7.60 -14.14 1.15
N ALA A 358 8.79 -13.87 0.63
CA ALA A 358 10.06 -14.35 1.15
C ALA A 358 10.54 -13.50 2.33
N HIS A 359 11.03 -14.19 3.35
CA HIS A 359 11.60 -13.62 4.57
C HIS A 359 12.98 -14.22 4.78
N ILE A 360 14.02 -13.55 4.27
CA ILE A 360 15.38 -14.11 4.18
C ILE A 360 16.42 -13.08 4.62
N ALA A 361 17.37 -13.52 5.46
CA ALA A 361 18.52 -12.71 5.84
C ALA A 361 19.43 -12.49 4.62
N CYS A 362 19.70 -11.23 4.27
CA CYS A 362 20.64 -10.89 3.20
C CYS A 362 21.79 -10.07 3.78
N LYS A 363 23.01 -10.42 3.39
CA LYS A 363 24.22 -9.71 3.81
C LYS A 363 24.52 -8.59 2.82
N PHE A 364 24.76 -7.41 3.34
CA PHE A 364 25.24 -6.25 2.59
C PHE A 364 26.72 -6.51 2.30
N ALA A 365 27.03 -7.04 1.11
CA ALA A 365 28.38 -7.43 0.75
C ALA A 365 29.24 -6.18 0.54
N GLU A 366 28.79 -5.29 -0.33
CA GLU A 366 29.49 -4.06 -0.69
C GLU A 366 28.50 -2.90 -0.79
N LEU A 367 28.89 -1.77 -0.19
CA LEU A 367 28.18 -0.50 -0.35
C LEU A 367 28.83 0.19 -1.55
N LYS A 368 28.27 0.06 -2.76
CA LYS A 368 28.91 0.55 -3.99
C LYS A 368 28.92 2.07 -4.05
N GLU A 369 27.76 2.69 -3.86
CA GLU A 369 27.60 4.11 -4.12
C GLU A 369 26.63 4.73 -3.14
N LYS A 370 26.95 5.93 -2.65
CA LYS A 370 25.99 6.79 -1.98
C LYS A 370 25.35 7.69 -3.03
N ILE A 371 24.03 7.74 -3.05
CA ILE A 371 23.26 8.51 -4.03
C ILE A 371 22.37 9.53 -3.35
N ASP A 372 22.11 10.64 -4.04
CA ASP A 372 21.07 11.58 -3.63
C ASP A 372 19.68 10.97 -3.90
N ARG A 373 18.80 11.02 -2.89
CA ARG A 373 17.45 10.45 -2.89
C ARG A 373 16.57 10.95 -4.03
N ARG A 374 16.78 12.17 -4.51
CA ARG A 374 15.91 12.79 -5.52
C ARG A 374 16.43 12.67 -6.93
N SER A 375 17.69 13.05 -7.12
CA SER A 375 18.25 13.13 -8.47
C SER A 375 18.91 11.83 -8.90
N GLY A 376 19.07 10.85 -8.00
CA GLY A 376 19.83 9.63 -8.26
C GLY A 376 21.30 9.92 -8.59
N LYS A 377 21.79 11.12 -8.27
CA LYS A 377 23.17 11.51 -8.56
C LYS A 377 24.08 10.87 -7.52
N LYS A 378 25.16 10.26 -7.99
CA LYS A 378 26.23 9.72 -7.15
C LYS A 378 26.86 10.86 -6.35
N LEU A 379 26.97 10.68 -5.04
CA LEU A 379 27.61 11.60 -4.11
C LEU A 379 29.01 11.11 -3.74
N GLU A 380 29.14 9.82 -3.47
CA GLU A 380 30.39 9.20 -3.00
C GLU A 380 30.43 7.74 -3.47
N ASP A 381 31.58 7.30 -3.98
CA ASP A 381 31.84 5.90 -4.32
C ASP A 381 32.41 5.18 -3.09
N ASN A 382 31.90 3.98 -2.82
CA ASN A 382 32.28 3.11 -1.71
C ASN A 382 32.22 3.77 -0.30
N PRO A 383 31.05 4.24 0.15
CA PRO A 383 30.91 4.84 1.47
C PRO A 383 31.23 3.83 2.60
N LYS A 384 32.00 4.25 3.59
CA LYS A 384 32.37 3.40 4.75
C LYS A 384 31.18 3.04 5.64
N SER A 385 30.22 3.96 5.79
CA SER A 385 28.98 3.72 6.53
C SER A 385 27.83 4.56 5.98
N LEU A 386 26.62 4.02 6.11
CA LEU A 386 25.37 4.70 5.76
C LEU A 386 24.66 5.16 7.04
N LYS A 387 24.06 6.35 6.97
CA LYS A 387 23.25 6.93 8.05
C LYS A 387 21.79 7.04 7.64
N SER A 388 20.94 7.23 8.63
CA SER A 388 19.53 7.57 8.44
C SER A 388 19.37 8.79 7.55
N GLY A 389 18.57 8.66 6.48
CA GLY A 389 18.44 9.74 5.50
C GLY A 389 19.28 9.55 4.24
N ASP A 390 20.19 8.58 4.20
CA ASP A 390 20.97 8.29 3.01
C ASP A 390 20.21 7.36 2.05
N ALA A 391 20.57 7.42 0.77
CA ALA A 391 20.26 6.39 -0.21
C ALA A 391 21.58 5.86 -0.76
N ALA A 392 21.62 4.57 -1.05
CA ALA A 392 22.82 3.91 -1.53
C ALA A 392 22.49 2.78 -2.49
N ILE A 393 23.44 2.47 -3.37
CA ILE A 393 23.43 1.25 -4.16
C ILE A 393 24.28 0.22 -3.42
N VAL A 394 23.66 -0.91 -3.10
CA VAL A 394 24.27 -1.97 -2.29
C VAL A 394 24.16 -3.29 -3.02
N ASP A 395 25.27 -4.03 -3.03
CA ASP A 395 25.29 -5.42 -3.43
C ASP A 395 24.91 -6.30 -2.24
N MET A 396 23.87 -7.10 -2.42
CA MET A 396 23.34 -7.98 -1.40
C MET A 396 23.47 -9.43 -1.81
N ILE A 397 23.80 -10.26 -0.82
CA ILE A 397 23.91 -11.71 -0.97
C ILE A 397 22.89 -12.35 -0.02
N PRO A 398 21.87 -13.05 -0.54
CA PRO A 398 20.91 -13.74 0.31
C PRO A 398 21.59 -14.94 0.99
N GLY A 399 21.32 -15.13 2.29
CA GLY A 399 21.86 -16.24 3.07
C GLY A 399 21.18 -17.58 2.81
N LYS A 400 20.05 -17.57 2.09
CA LYS A 400 19.32 -18.75 1.62
C LYS A 400 18.87 -18.52 0.18
N PRO A 401 18.64 -19.59 -0.61
CA PRO A 401 18.09 -19.47 -1.96
C PRO A 401 16.85 -18.57 -1.99
N MET A 402 16.88 -17.57 -2.85
CA MET A 402 15.84 -16.55 -2.96
C MET A 402 15.60 -16.24 -4.45
N CYS A 403 14.34 -16.02 -4.80
CA CYS A 403 13.97 -15.49 -6.11
C CYS A 403 13.58 -14.01 -5.93
N VAL A 404 14.26 -13.14 -6.66
CA VAL A 404 13.98 -11.71 -6.77
C VAL A 404 14.19 -11.29 -8.21
N GLU A 405 13.45 -10.27 -8.63
CA GLU A 405 13.49 -9.78 -10.00
C GLU A 405 13.85 -8.29 -10.04
N SER A 406 14.19 -7.79 -11.24
CA SER A 406 14.41 -6.35 -11.40
C SER A 406 13.10 -5.56 -11.21
N PHE A 407 13.14 -4.50 -10.41
CA PHE A 407 11.96 -3.64 -10.15
C PHE A 407 11.37 -3.04 -11.44
N SER A 408 12.18 -2.79 -12.47
CA SER A 408 11.69 -2.28 -13.76
C SER A 408 10.84 -3.30 -14.52
N GLU A 409 11.18 -4.58 -14.37
CA GLU A 409 10.54 -5.69 -15.07
C GLU A 409 9.36 -6.22 -14.26
N TYR A 410 9.58 -6.54 -12.98
CA TYR A 410 8.57 -7.07 -12.08
C TYR A 410 8.58 -6.28 -10.76
N PRO A 411 7.89 -5.12 -10.70
CA PRO A 411 7.86 -4.29 -9.49
C PRO A 411 7.48 -5.06 -8.21
N PRO A 412 6.50 -5.98 -8.22
CA PRO A 412 6.12 -6.73 -7.00
C PRO A 412 7.20 -7.69 -6.47
N LEU A 413 8.14 -8.11 -7.33
CA LEU A 413 9.21 -9.06 -7.00
C LEU A 413 10.59 -8.40 -6.81
N GLY A 414 10.74 -7.15 -7.25
CA GLY A 414 11.95 -6.36 -7.09
C GLY A 414 11.92 -5.36 -5.93
N GLU A 415 10.83 -5.34 -5.16
CA GLU A 415 10.71 -4.48 -3.99
C GLU A 415 10.87 -5.27 -2.68
N PHE A 416 11.79 -4.81 -1.84
CA PHE A 416 12.11 -5.42 -0.54
C PHE A 416 12.20 -4.37 0.57
N LYS A 417 12.02 -4.81 1.82
CA LYS A 417 12.12 -3.99 3.04
C LYS A 417 13.20 -4.50 3.98
#